data_AF-A0A7D5N3S0-F1
#
_entry.id   AF-A0A7D5N3S0-F1
#
_cell.length_a   1.000
_cell.length_b   1.000
_cell.length_c   1.000
_cell.angle_alpha   90.00
_cell.angle_beta   90.00
_cell.angle_gamma   90.00
#
_symmetry.space_group_name_H-M   'P 1'
#
loop_
_entity.id
_entity.type
_entity.pdbx_description
1 polymer ?
#
loop_
_entity_poly.entity_id
_entity_poly.type
_entity_poly.pdbx_seq_one_letter_code
_entity_poly.pdbx_strand_id
1 'polypeptide(L)'
;MFWTKSSLETITGVNQHLAEILIELKRYREAQPYLTQALEAATKMGSVDWLFDCYKNQSAIYEAQGNYKEALRYHQLFKTLKDSVYQQEYDTKISAMASFMP
;
A
#
# COMPACT_ATOMS: atom_id res chain seq x y z
N MET A 1 18.17 -13.82 6.61
CA MET A 1 16.80 -13.45 6.21
C MET A 1 16.71 -12.17 5.35
N PHE A 2 17.82 -11.50 5.00
CA PHE A 2 17.81 -10.28 4.19
C PHE A 2 17.45 -10.51 2.70
N TRP A 3 17.88 -11.64 2.13
CA TRP A 3 17.65 -11.99 0.72
C TRP A 3 16.16 -12.14 0.35
N THR A 4 15.33 -12.64 1.27
CA THR A 4 13.89 -12.80 1.06
C THR A 4 13.15 -11.46 1.11
N LYS A 5 13.65 -10.48 1.86
CA LYS A 5 13.01 -9.15 1.95
C LYS A 5 13.28 -8.33 0.68
N SER A 6 14.52 -8.31 0.19
CA SER A 6 14.85 -7.63 -1.07
C SER A 6 14.14 -8.26 -2.28
N SER A 7 13.95 -9.58 -2.29
CA SER A 7 13.16 -10.21 -3.36
C SER A 7 11.68 -9.83 -3.31
N LEU A 8 11.09 -9.68 -2.12
CA LEU A 8 9.69 -9.26 -2.01
C LEU A 8 9.52 -7.78 -2.38
N GLU A 9 10.49 -6.93 -2.04
CA GLU A 9 10.45 -5.51 -2.38
C GLU A 9 10.51 -5.27 -3.89
N THR A 10 11.40 -5.99 -4.58
CA THR A 10 11.47 -5.96 -6.05
C THR A 10 10.20 -6.49 -6.71
N ILE A 11 9.66 -7.62 -6.24
CA ILE A 11 8.37 -8.16 -6.71
C ILE A 11 7.23 -7.13 -6.52
N THR A 12 7.17 -6.49 -5.36
CA THR A 12 6.12 -5.52 -5.03
C THR A 12 6.19 -4.31 -5.94
N GLY A 13 7.38 -3.71 -6.09
CA GLY A 13 7.56 -2.52 -6.92
C GLY A 13 7.26 -2.78 -8.40
N VAL A 14 7.72 -3.91 -8.96
CA VAL A 14 7.46 -4.24 -10.38
C VAL A 14 5.96 -4.45 -10.62
N ASN A 15 5.30 -5.21 -9.75
CA ASN A 15 3.87 -5.47 -9.87
C ASN A 15 3.02 -4.21 -9.67
N GLN A 16 3.44 -3.30 -8.79
CA GLN A 16 2.78 -2.01 -8.62
C GLN A 16 2.84 -1.15 -9.86
N HIS A 17 4.04 -0.92 -10.40
CA HIS A 17 4.20 -0.11 -11.61
C HIS A 17 3.43 -0.71 -12.79
N LEU A 18 3.44 -2.04 -12.94
CA LEU A 18 2.69 -2.70 -14.01
C LEU A 18 1.18 -2.52 -13.83
N ALA A 19 0.67 -2.63 -12.60
CA ALA A 19 -0.73 -2.36 -12.31
C ALA A 19 -1.12 -0.90 -12.60
N GLU A 20 -0.30 0.07 -12.20
CA GLU A 20 -0.53 1.49 -12.47
C GLU A 20 -0.61 1.77 -13.98
N ILE A 21 0.33 1.25 -14.76
CA ILE A 21 0.29 1.36 -16.22
C ILE A 21 -1.01 0.77 -16.78
N LEU A 22 -1.43 -0.39 -16.29
CA LEU A 22 -2.68 -1.02 -16.73
C LEU A 22 -3.92 -0.24 -16.30
N ILE A 23 -3.91 0.40 -15.14
CA ILE A 23 -4.99 1.29 -14.67
C ILE A 23 -5.11 2.52 -15.58
N GLU A 24 -4.00 3.17 -15.92
CA GLU A 24 -3.96 4.30 -16.86
C GLU A 24 -4.49 3.91 -18.25
N LEU A 25 -4.21 2.68 -18.68
CA LEU A 25 -4.74 2.10 -19.90
C LEU A 25 -6.20 1.62 -19.78
N LYS A 26 -6.84 1.80 -18.62
CA LYS A 26 -8.20 1.32 -18.30
C LYS A 26 -8.37 -0.20 -18.39
N ARG A 27 -7.28 -0.95 -18.33
CA ARG A 27 -7.21 -2.42 -18.39
C ARG A 27 -7.30 -3.02 -16.97
N TYR A 28 -8.34 -2.65 -16.24
CA TYR A 28 -8.46 -2.93 -14.81
C TYR A 28 -8.45 -4.43 -14.47
N ARG A 29 -9.08 -5.27 -15.30
CA ARG A 29 -9.12 -6.72 -15.10
C ARG A 29 -7.71 -7.33 -15.18
N GLU A 30 -6.84 -6.75 -16.00
CA GLU A 30 -5.47 -7.19 -16.17
C GLU A 30 -4.56 -6.64 -15.07
N ALA A 31 -4.87 -5.46 -14.52
CA ALA A 31 -4.16 -4.89 -13.38
C ALA A 31 -4.36 -5.71 -12.08
N GLN A 32 -5.55 -6.29 -11.90
CA GLN A 32 -5.95 -7.00 -10.69
C GLN A 32 -4.94 -8.06 -10.18
N PRO A 33 -4.47 -9.03 -11.00
CA PRO A 33 -3.53 -10.05 -10.53
C PRO A 33 -2.20 -9.46 -10.04
N TYR A 34 -1.70 -8.40 -10.70
CA TYR A 34 -0.46 -7.75 -10.29
C TYR A 34 -0.62 -7.04 -8.95
N LEU A 35 -1.74 -6.34 -8.73
CA LEU A 35 -2.04 -5.76 -7.42
C LEU A 35 -2.20 -6.79 -6.32
N THR A 36 -2.80 -7.95 -6.61
CA THR A 36 -2.90 -9.05 -5.63
C THR A 36 -1.51 -9.56 -5.25
N GLN A 37 -0.62 -9.78 -6.21
CA GLN A 37 0.75 -10.21 -5.93
C GLN A 37 1.54 -9.17 -5.14
N ALA A 38 1.43 -7.89 -5.49
CA ALA A 38 2.05 -6.80 -4.74
C ALA A 38 1.54 -6.74 -3.30
N LEU A 39 0.23 -6.89 -3.09
CA LEU A 39 -0.39 -6.86 -1.77
C LEU A 39 0.07 -8.01 -0.88
N GLU A 40 0.16 -9.23 -1.43
CA GLU A 40 0.67 -10.39 -0.70
C GLU A 40 2.13 -10.20 -0.27
N ALA A 41 2.97 -9.68 -1.17
CA ALA A 41 4.36 -9.42 -0.88
C ALA A 41 4.53 -8.30 0.16
N ALA A 42 3.79 -7.20 0.01
CA ALA A 42 3.76 -6.09 0.96
C ALA A 42 3.32 -6.55 2.36
N THR A 43 2.32 -7.43 2.44
CA THR A 43 1.83 -8.03 3.69
C THR A 43 2.90 -8.89 4.35
N LYS A 44 3.58 -9.76 3.57
CA LYS A 44 4.67 -10.61 4.07
C LYS A 44 5.87 -9.79 4.57
N MET A 45 6.12 -8.63 3.97
CA MET A 45 7.17 -7.70 4.38
C MET A 45 6.79 -6.86 5.60
N GLY A 46 5.50 -6.74 5.91
CA GLY A 46 4.99 -5.74 6.86
C GLY A 46 5.27 -4.30 6.41
N SER A 47 5.34 -4.04 5.09
CA SER A 47 5.64 -2.72 4.55
C SER A 47 4.37 -1.88 4.46
N VAL A 48 4.28 -0.87 5.31
CA VAL A 48 3.11 0.01 5.37
C VAL A 48 2.98 0.87 4.12
N ASP A 49 4.09 1.37 3.57
CA ASP A 49 4.11 2.16 2.34
C ASP A 49 3.57 1.37 1.14
N TRP A 50 4.05 0.14 0.96
CA TRP A 50 3.56 -0.71 -0.13
C TRP A 50 2.10 -1.11 0.04
N LEU A 51 1.66 -1.37 1.28
CA LEU A 51 0.25 -1.64 1.58
C LEU A 51 -0.63 -0.43 1.25
N PHE A 52 -0.17 0.77 1.56
CA PHE A 52 -0.86 2.02 1.23
C PHE A 52 -1.10 2.12 -0.29
N ASP A 53 -0.06 1.96 -1.10
CA ASP A 53 -0.19 2.05 -2.56
C ASP A 53 -1.04 0.92 -3.14
N CYS A 54 -0.95 -0.30 -2.60
CA CYS A 54 -1.81 -1.42 -3.02
C CYS A 54 -3.29 -1.11 -2.81
N TYR A 55 -3.65 -0.62 -1.62
CA TYR A 55 -5.03 -0.28 -1.30
C TYR A 55 -5.53 0.93 -2.08
N LYS A 56 -4.69 1.94 -2.30
CA LYS A 56 -5.00 3.10 -3.16
C LYS A 56 -5.37 2.66 -4.58
N ASN A 57 -4.54 1.81 -5.18
CA ASN A 57 -4.75 1.35 -6.55
C ASN A 57 -5.93 0.37 -6.68
N GLN A 58 -6.19 -0.47 -5.66
CA GLN A 58 -7.42 -1.27 -5.58
C GLN A 58 -8.68 -0.39 -5.53
N SER A 59 -8.66 0.66 -4.70
CA SER A 59 -9.78 1.60 -4.61
C SER A 59 -10.10 2.25 -5.97
N ALA A 60 -9.06 2.73 -6.67
CA ALA A 60 -9.19 3.33 -7.99
C ALA A 60 -9.76 2.36 -9.04
N ILE A 61 -9.32 1.10 -9.03
CA ILE A 61 -9.86 0.06 -9.92
C ILE A 61 -11.35 -0.16 -9.68
N TYR A 62 -11.75 -0.37 -8.43
CA TYR A 62 -13.15 -0.65 -8.11
C TYR A 62 -14.04 0.55 -8.38
N GLU A 63 -13.55 1.77 -8.16
CA GLU A 63 -14.25 3.00 -8.53
C GLU A 63 -14.47 3.06 -10.04
N ALA A 64 -13.42 2.81 -10.84
CA ALA A 64 -13.52 2.83 -12.30
C ALA A 64 -14.41 1.71 -12.88
N GLN A 65 -14.61 0.62 -12.14
CA GLN A 65 -15.55 -0.45 -12.47
C GLN A 65 -16.98 -0.18 -11.99
N GLY A 66 -17.22 0.94 -11.29
CA GLY A 66 -18.53 1.26 -10.70
C GLY A 66 -18.88 0.46 -9.44
N ASN A 67 -17.92 -0.32 -8.90
CA ASN A 67 -18.09 -1.06 -7.64
C ASN A 67 -17.71 -0.17 -6.45
N TYR A 68 -18.53 0.84 -6.18
CA TYR A 68 -18.26 1.84 -5.16
C TYR A 68 -18.18 1.26 -3.73
N LYS A 69 -18.82 0.12 -3.47
CA LYS A 69 -18.76 -0.55 -2.16
C LYS A 69 -17.34 -1.03 -1.86
N GLU A 70 -16.73 -1.75 -2.80
CA GLU A 70 -15.34 -2.20 -2.63
C GLU A 70 -14.36 -1.02 -2.73
N ALA A 71 -14.62 -0.05 -3.61
CA ALA A 71 -13.81 1.16 -3.71
C ALA A 71 -13.72 1.88 -2.35
N LEU A 72 -14.85 2.07 -1.68
CA LEU A 72 -14.93 2.67 -0.35
C LEU A 72 -14.20 1.85 0.71
N ARG A 73 -14.34 0.52 0.67
CA ARG A 73 -13.64 -0.37 1.61
C ARG A 73 -12.13 -0.20 1.50
N TYR A 74 -11.57 -0.28 0.29
CA TYR A 74 -10.13 -0.07 0.08
C TYR A 74 -9.69 1.36 0.34
N HIS A 75 -10.56 2.34 0.07
CA HIS A 75 -10.31 3.73 0.40
C HIS A 75 -10.10 3.94 1.91
N GLN A 76 -10.99 3.36 2.71
CA GLN A 76 -10.88 3.41 4.17
C GLN A 76 -9.60 2.73 4.65
N LEU A 77 -9.23 1.59 4.07
CA LEU A 77 -8.01 0.87 4.45
C LEU A 77 -6.75 1.72 4.28
N PHE A 78 -6.52 2.32 3.10
CA PHE A 78 -5.31 3.13 2.91
C PHE A 78 -5.34 4.44 3.71
N LYS A 79 -6.52 5.01 3.93
CA LYS A 79 -6.68 6.22 4.74
C LYS A 79 -6.33 5.96 6.20
N THR A 80 -6.89 4.90 6.79
CA THR A 80 -6.56 4.49 8.17
C THR A 80 -5.10 4.12 8.30
N LEU A 81 -4.50 3.50 7.28
CA LEU A 81 -3.06 3.22 7.27
C LEU A 81 -2.23 4.50 7.38
N LYS A 82 -2.57 5.51 6.58
CA LYS A 82 -1.91 6.82 6.57
C LYS A 82 -2.02 7.50 7.94
N ASP A 83 -3.22 7.51 8.52
CA ASP A 83 -3.44 8.12 9.84
C ASP A 83 -2.66 7.38 10.95
N SER A 84 -2.59 6.04 10.89
CA SER A 84 -1.80 5.23 11.82
C SER A 84 -0.30 5.50 11.73
N VAL A 85 0.25 5.64 10.52
CA VAL A 85 1.67 5.98 10.32
C VAL A 85 1.99 7.35 10.90
N TYR A 86 1.15 8.36 10.62
CA TYR A 86 1.38 9.70 11.15
C TYR A 86 1.32 9.77 12.68
N GLN A 87 0.38 9.06 13.30
CA GLN A 87 0.32 8.97 14.76
C GLN A 87 1.59 8.33 15.32
N GLN A 88 2.03 7.21 14.75
CA GLN A 88 3.24 6.53 15.21
C GLN A 88 4.51 7.38 15.03
N GLU A 89 4.64 8.11 13.93
CA GLU A 89 5.78 9.03 13.71
C GLU A 89 5.76 10.21 14.69
N TYR A 90 4.59 10.76 14.98
CA TYR A 90 4.41 11.86 15.92
C TYR A 90 4.78 11.41 17.35
N ASP A 91 4.29 10.25 17.78
CA ASP A 91 4.63 9.67 19.08
C ASP A 91 6.12 9.36 19.21
N THR A 92 6.74 8.82 18.14
CA THR A 92 8.18 8.54 18.12
C THR A 92 9.00 9.82 18.24
N LYS A 93 8.60 10.88 17.52
CA LYS A 93 9.28 12.19 17.61
C LYS A 93 9.13 12.82 18.98
N ILE A 94 7.96 12.75 19.61
CA ILE A 94 7.74 13.23 20.98
C ILE A 94 8.59 12.44 21.96
N SER A 95 8.59 11.11 21.87
CA SER A 95 9.38 10.25 22.75
C SER A 95 10.88 10.52 22.59
N ALA A 96 11.35 10.70 21.36
CA ALA A 96 12.72 11.11 21.07
C ALA A 96 13.02 12.53 21.56
N MET A 97 12.08 13.46 21.58
CA MET A 97 12.31 14.79 22.18
C MET A 97 12.38 14.72 23.71
N ALA A 98 11.49 13.95 24.33
CA ALA A 98 11.41 13.78 25.78
C ALA A 98 12.65 13.07 26.36
N SER A 99 13.26 12.13 25.62
CA SER A 99 14.47 11.44 26.06
C SER A 99 15.74 12.31 26.02
N PHE A 100 15.71 13.44 25.31
CA PHE A 100 16.81 14.40 25.23
C PHE A 100 16.66 15.60 26.19
N MET A 101 15.58 15.65 26.97
CA MET A 101 15.41 16.65 28.04
C MET A 101 15.67 15.98 29.40
N PRO A 102 16.85 16.19 30.02
CA PRO A 102 17.15 15.69 31.37
C PRO A 102 16.37 16.43 32.46
#